data_AF-A0A962H8L7-F1
#
_entry.id   AF-A0A962H8L7-F1
#
_cell.length_a   1.000
_cell.length_b   1.000
_cell.length_c   1.000
_cell.angle_alpha   90.00
_cell.angle_beta   90.00
_cell.angle_gamma   90.00
#
_symmetry.space_group_name_H-M   'P 1'
#
loop_
_entity.id
_entity.type
_entity.pdbx_description
1 polymer ?
#
loop_
_entity_poly.entity_id
_entity_poly.type
_entity_poly.pdbx_seq_one_letter_code
_entity_poly.pdbx_strand_id
1 'polypeptide(L)'
;MKLKRNLLSVALVSAIMAISNQAAAQATVSSDDPLDKLQSGDQTSGDTNRDDDDAKELDGVQVVGIRAGIESAIERKRESTSVVEVVSAEDLGKLPDISIADSIARLPGLTAQRVAGRSSTISIRGLAGDYSTTLMNGREQVSVGDNRTVEFDQFPS
;
A
#
# COMPACT_ATOMS: atom_id res chain seq x y z
N MET A 1 49.87 15.94 -31.62
CA MET A 1 48.41 15.70 -31.52
C MET A 1 47.83 16.65 -30.48
N LYS A 2 46.88 17.53 -30.84
CA LYS A 2 46.17 18.40 -29.89
C LYS A 2 44.97 17.63 -29.32
N LEU A 3 44.99 17.25 -28.03
CA LEU A 3 43.83 16.65 -27.37
C LEU A 3 42.84 17.75 -26.95
N LYS A 4 41.59 17.66 -27.40
CA LYS A 4 40.49 18.51 -26.93
C LYS A 4 40.01 17.98 -25.57
N ARG A 5 40.04 18.82 -24.54
CA ARG A 5 39.54 18.50 -23.20
C ARG A 5 38.01 18.46 -23.22
N ASN A 6 37.43 17.26 -23.21
CA ASN A 6 35.99 17.06 -23.11
C ASN A 6 35.58 16.99 -21.65
N LEU A 7 34.70 17.92 -21.24
CA LEU A 7 34.16 18.07 -19.88
C LEU A 7 33.53 16.77 -19.32
N LEU A 8 33.13 15.86 -20.21
CA LEU A 8 32.52 14.58 -19.89
C LEU A 8 33.45 13.62 -19.11
N SER A 9 34.77 13.67 -19.34
CA SER A 9 35.72 12.77 -18.68
C SER A 9 36.01 13.16 -17.22
N VAL A 10 35.77 14.42 -16.84
CA VAL A 10 35.95 14.89 -15.46
C VAL A 10 34.77 14.46 -14.59
N ALA A 11 33.56 14.43 -15.16
CA ALA A 11 32.36 13.97 -14.45
C ALA A 11 32.35 12.46 -14.16
N LEU A 12 32.92 11.65 -15.06
CA LEU A 12 32.94 10.19 -14.88
C LEU A 12 33.94 9.74 -13.81
N VAL A 13 35.00 10.53 -13.58
CA VAL A 13 35.98 10.26 -12.50
C VAL A 13 35.43 10.67 -11.13
N SER A 14 34.59 11.70 -11.03
CA SER A 14 34.00 12.09 -9.73
C SER A 14 32.90 11.13 -9.25
N ALA A 15 32.27 10.38 -10.15
CA ALA A 15 31.23 9.41 -9.80
C ALA A 15 31.76 8.12 -9.15
N ILE A 16 33.05 7.81 -9.30
CA ILE A 16 33.65 6.55 -8.78
C ILE A 16 34.20 6.73 -7.36
N MET A 17 34.42 7.96 -6.89
CA MET A 17 34.98 8.23 -5.54
C MET A 17 33.95 8.50 -4.43
N ALA A 18 32.65 8.46 -4.73
CA ALA A 18 31.59 8.81 -3.76
C ALA A 18 30.92 7.61 -3.06
N ILE A 19 31.48 6.40 -3.14
CA ILE A 19 30.99 5.22 -2.42
C ILE A 19 32.07 4.72 -1.47
N SER A 20 32.19 5.36 -0.30
CA SER A 20 32.84 4.75 0.86
C SER A 20 32.21 5.21 2.17
N ASN A 21 31.56 4.24 2.82
CA ASN A 21 31.36 4.04 4.26
C ASN A 21 30.56 5.05 5.11
N GLN A 22 29.28 4.73 5.33
CA GLN A 22 28.65 4.78 6.65
C GLN A 22 27.86 3.47 6.89
N ALA A 23 28.29 2.65 7.86
CA ALA A 23 27.43 1.70 8.57
C ALA A 23 28.13 1.14 9.82
N ALA A 24 27.52 1.44 10.97
CA ALA A 24 27.42 0.70 12.24
C ALA A 24 28.59 -0.22 12.68
N ALA A 25 29.25 0.18 13.78
CA ALA A 25 30.01 -0.74 14.62
C ALA A 25 29.04 -1.54 15.53
N GLN A 26 29.12 -2.87 15.45
CA GLN A 26 28.59 -3.79 16.46
C GLN A 26 29.49 -3.77 17.70
N ALA A 27 28.89 -3.89 18.89
CA ALA A 27 29.62 -4.33 20.08
C ALA A 27 28.77 -5.30 20.90
N THR A 28 29.20 -6.56 20.88
CA THR A 28 28.81 -7.64 21.80
C THR A 28 29.79 -7.70 22.98
N VAL A 29 29.26 -7.45 24.18
CA VAL A 29 29.44 -8.14 25.49
C VAL A 29 30.79 -8.82 25.87
N SER A 30 31.39 -8.26 26.94
CA SER A 30 32.13 -8.83 28.11
C SER A 30 33.56 -9.42 28.02
N SER A 31 34.49 -8.81 28.79
CA SER A 31 35.18 -9.42 29.98
C SER A 31 36.22 -8.48 30.64
N ASP A 32 36.06 -8.26 31.96
CA ASP A 32 37.04 -8.02 33.07
C ASP A 32 38.25 -7.04 33.00
N ASP A 33 38.14 -5.93 33.78
CA ASP A 33 39.03 -5.24 34.79
C ASP A 33 40.60 -5.32 34.78
N PRO A 34 41.35 -4.44 35.51
CA PRO A 34 41.20 -3.01 35.88
C PRO A 34 42.51 -2.15 35.72
N LEU A 35 42.41 -0.82 36.01
CA LEU A 35 43.45 0.19 36.40
C LEU A 35 43.79 1.33 35.41
N ASP A 36 43.42 2.57 35.78
CA ASP A 36 44.32 3.73 36.09
C ASP A 36 43.69 5.12 35.74
N LYS A 37 44.11 6.13 36.50
CA LYS A 37 43.41 7.34 36.96
C LYS A 37 43.50 8.59 36.07
N LEU A 38 42.70 9.61 36.48
CA LEU A 38 42.91 11.09 36.53
C LEU A 38 41.86 11.89 35.69
N GLN A 39 40.84 12.51 36.31
CA GLN A 39 40.76 13.93 36.76
C GLN A 39 40.85 14.95 35.61
N SER A 40 40.01 15.97 35.37
CA SER A 40 39.03 16.77 36.13
C SER A 40 38.07 17.39 35.08
N GLY A 41 36.78 17.66 35.32
CA GLY A 41 36.24 18.76 36.12
C GLY A 41 35.69 19.88 35.23
N ASP A 42 34.36 19.94 35.03
CA ASP A 42 33.60 21.18 34.89
C ASP A 42 32.11 20.91 35.15
N GLN A 43 31.56 21.58 36.16
CA GLN A 43 30.12 21.64 36.41
C GLN A 43 29.61 22.93 35.80
N THR A 44 28.67 22.83 34.87
CA THR A 44 27.69 23.89 34.66
C THR A 44 26.30 23.29 34.63
N SER A 45 25.58 23.56 35.70
CA SER A 45 24.16 23.34 35.87
C SER A 45 23.39 23.97 34.72
N GLY A 46 22.71 23.12 33.96
CA GLY A 46 21.62 23.48 33.06
C GLY A 46 20.48 22.53 33.35
N ASP A 47 19.92 22.66 34.57
CA ASP A 47 18.65 22.08 34.95
C ASP A 47 17.58 22.60 33.97
N THR A 48 17.34 21.79 32.95
CA THR A 48 16.09 21.79 32.20
C THR A 48 15.46 20.44 32.46
N ASN A 49 15.09 20.21 33.72
CA ASN A 49 13.92 19.40 34.04
C ASN A 49 12.73 20.06 33.33
N ARG A 50 12.58 19.77 32.04
CA ARG A 50 11.29 19.88 31.37
C ARG A 50 10.46 18.84 32.10
N ASP A 51 9.53 19.32 32.91
CA ASP A 51 8.36 18.54 33.28
C ASP A 51 7.82 17.98 31.95
N ASP A 52 8.12 16.71 31.69
CA ASP A 52 7.45 15.88 30.68
C ASP A 52 6.02 15.77 31.18
N ASP A 53 5.23 16.80 30.84
CA ASP A 53 3.80 16.87 31.08
C ASP A 53 3.19 15.61 30.44
N ASP A 54 2.70 14.73 31.33
CA ASP A 54 2.20 13.40 31.07
C ASP A 54 1.43 13.32 29.73
N ALA A 55 2.09 12.81 28.69
CA ALA A 55 1.41 12.40 27.48
C ALA A 55 0.47 11.24 27.85
N LYS A 56 -0.79 11.57 28.14
CA LYS A 56 -1.84 10.58 28.39
C LYS A 56 -2.04 9.76 27.13
N GLU A 57 -1.61 8.51 27.18
CA GLU A 57 -1.96 7.51 26.18
C GLU A 57 -3.48 7.30 26.25
N LEU A 58 -4.18 7.80 25.23
CA LEU A 58 -5.62 7.67 25.13
C LEU A 58 -5.95 6.24 24.72
N ASP A 59 -7.01 5.69 25.32
CA ASP A 59 -7.49 4.36 24.94
C ASP A 59 -8.03 4.39 23.50
N GLY A 60 -7.60 3.41 22.70
CA GLY A 60 -7.91 3.35 21.27
C GLY A 60 -9.32 2.80 21.02
N VAL A 61 -10.05 3.39 20.08
CA VAL A 61 -11.36 2.86 19.66
C VAL A 61 -11.16 1.85 18.54
N GLN A 62 -11.45 0.57 18.81
CA GLN A 62 -11.50 -0.46 17.76
C GLN A 62 -12.90 -0.55 17.16
N VAL A 63 -13.01 -0.18 15.88
CA VAL A 63 -14.24 -0.33 15.11
C VAL A 63 -14.28 -1.73 14.50
N VAL A 64 -15.42 -2.41 14.62
CA VAL A 64 -15.63 -3.78 14.11
C VAL A 64 -16.91 -3.89 13.26
N GLY A 65 -17.03 -4.98 12.51
CA GLY A 65 -18.20 -5.30 11.68
C GLY A 65 -18.37 -4.34 10.50
N ILE A 66 -19.63 -4.04 10.14
CA ILE A 66 -20.00 -3.27 8.94
C ILE A 66 -19.29 -1.91 8.88
N ARG A 67 -19.19 -1.20 10.02
CA ARG A 67 -18.55 0.13 10.04
C ARG A 67 -17.07 0.04 9.72
N ALA A 68 -16.38 -0.98 10.22
CA ALA A 68 -14.96 -1.21 9.94
C ALA A 68 -14.72 -1.52 8.45
N GLY A 69 -15.60 -2.33 7.84
CA GLY A 69 -15.52 -2.66 6.41
C GLY A 69 -15.67 -1.42 5.51
N ILE A 70 -16.65 -0.57 5.81
CA ILE A 70 -16.89 0.68 5.06
C ILE A 70 -15.72 1.65 5.23
N GLU A 71 -15.24 1.84 6.45
CA GLU A 71 -14.11 2.75 6.74
C GLU A 71 -12.83 2.28 6.03
N SER A 72 -12.55 0.97 6.06
CA SER A 72 -11.44 0.37 5.31
C SER A 72 -11.56 0.55 3.80
N ALA A 73 -12.77 0.40 3.24
CA ALA A 73 -13.00 0.62 1.81
C ALA A 73 -12.78 2.08 1.41
N ILE A 74 -13.29 3.03 2.22
CA ILE A 74 -13.10 4.46 2.01
C ILE A 74 -11.63 4.83 2.09
N GLU A 75 -10.91 4.31 3.08
CA GLU A 75 -9.49 4.65 3.26
C GLU A 75 -8.65 4.11 2.11
N ARG A 76 -8.84 2.85 1.71
CA ARG A 76 -8.15 2.29 0.53
C ARG A 76 -8.46 3.06 -0.76
N LYS A 77 -9.68 3.58 -0.91
CA LYS A 77 -10.04 4.43 -2.03
C LYS A 77 -9.35 5.79 -1.98
N ARG A 78 -9.20 6.39 -0.79
CA ARG A 78 -8.53 7.68 -0.57
C ARG A 78 -7.01 7.59 -0.77
N GLU A 79 -6.39 6.53 -0.27
CA GLU A 79 -4.94 6.31 -0.37
C GLU A 79 -4.49 5.86 -1.77
N SER A 80 -5.42 5.36 -2.59
CA SER A 80 -5.12 4.91 -3.95
C SER A 80 -4.69 6.08 -4.85
N THR A 81 -3.58 5.88 -5.56
CA THR A 81 -3.07 6.81 -6.58
C THR A 81 -3.79 6.71 -7.92
N SER A 82 -4.69 5.74 -8.07
CA SER A 82 -5.50 5.50 -9.26
C SER A 82 -7.00 5.52 -8.93
N VAL A 83 -7.85 5.68 -9.96
CA VAL A 83 -9.30 5.60 -9.80
C VAL A 83 -9.69 4.14 -9.56
N VAL A 84 -9.91 3.82 -8.29
CA VAL A 84 -10.33 2.49 -7.85
C VAL A 84 -11.67 2.57 -7.13
N GLU A 85 -12.41 1.48 -7.21
CA GLU A 85 -13.57 1.25 -6.37
C GLU A 85 -13.26 0.05 -5.49
N VAL A 86 -13.47 0.21 -4.19
CA VAL A 86 -13.18 -0.81 -3.20
C VAL A 86 -14.50 -1.18 -2.55
N VAL A 87 -14.91 -2.44 -2.69
CA VAL A 87 -16.18 -2.93 -2.16
C VAL A 87 -15.88 -3.81 -0.96
N SER A 88 -16.54 -3.53 0.16
CA SER A 88 -16.44 -4.38 1.36
C SER A 88 -17.31 -5.63 1.20
N ALA A 89 -17.01 -6.69 1.97
CA ALA A 89 -17.81 -7.90 1.95
C ALA A 89 -19.26 -7.62 2.39
N GLU A 90 -19.46 -6.66 3.27
CA GLU A 90 -20.79 -6.26 3.72
C GLU A 90 -21.56 -5.49 2.66
N ASP A 91 -20.91 -4.84 1.69
CA ASP A 91 -21.62 -4.14 0.60
C ASP A 91 -22.08 -5.11 -0.51
N LEU A 92 -21.44 -6.27 -0.61
CA LEU A 92 -21.92 -7.43 -1.34
C LEU A 92 -22.99 -8.13 -0.48
N GLY A 93 -24.20 -8.34 -1.00
CA GLY A 93 -25.26 -9.06 -0.27
C GLY A 93 -26.10 -8.23 0.72
N LYS A 94 -25.78 -6.94 0.95
CA LYS A 94 -26.65 -6.00 1.71
C LYS A 94 -27.99 -5.74 1.04
N LEU A 95 -27.99 -5.80 -0.29
CA LEU A 95 -29.16 -5.61 -1.15
C LEU A 95 -29.58 -6.98 -1.72
N PRO A 96 -30.85 -7.14 -2.14
CA PRO A 96 -31.37 -8.40 -2.66
C PRO A 96 -30.83 -8.70 -4.06
N ASP A 97 -29.52 -8.85 -4.16
CA ASP A 97 -28.80 -9.22 -5.35
C ASP A 97 -28.75 -10.73 -5.48
N ILE A 98 -28.74 -11.21 -6.72
CA ILE A 98 -28.63 -12.64 -6.99
C ILE A 98 -27.15 -13.04 -7.08
N SER A 99 -26.29 -12.11 -7.47
CA SER A 99 -24.86 -12.34 -7.69
C SER A 99 -24.04 -11.07 -7.47
N ILE A 100 -22.71 -11.21 -7.33
CA ILE A 100 -21.82 -10.05 -7.24
C ILE A 100 -21.88 -9.17 -8.50
N ALA A 101 -22.30 -9.72 -9.65
CA ALA A 101 -22.47 -8.94 -10.88
C ALA A 101 -23.47 -7.80 -10.69
N ASP A 102 -24.56 -8.05 -9.97
CA ASP A 102 -25.59 -7.04 -9.68
C ASP A 102 -25.06 -5.96 -8.72
N SER A 103 -24.28 -6.38 -7.71
CA SER A 103 -23.66 -5.45 -6.76
C SER A 103 -22.63 -4.54 -7.43
N ILE A 104 -21.76 -5.12 -8.26
CA ILE A 104 -20.71 -4.40 -9.00
C ILE A 104 -21.31 -3.45 -10.05
N ALA A 105 -22.44 -3.82 -10.67
CA ALA A 105 -23.12 -2.98 -11.65
C ALA A 105 -23.65 -1.64 -11.10
N ARG A 106 -23.77 -1.50 -9.77
CA ARG A 106 -24.17 -0.25 -9.13
C ARG A 106 -23.03 0.75 -8.99
N LEU A 107 -21.79 0.31 -9.21
CA LEU A 107 -20.63 1.18 -9.09
C LEU A 107 -20.54 2.14 -10.28
N PRO A 108 -20.10 3.38 -10.05
CA PRO A 108 -20.01 4.38 -11.11
C PRO A 108 -18.98 3.97 -12.17
N GLY A 109 -19.37 4.15 -13.44
CA GLY A 109 -18.48 3.84 -14.58
C GLY A 109 -18.37 2.35 -14.90
N LEU A 110 -19.14 1.49 -14.21
CA LEU A 110 -19.33 0.09 -14.57
C LEU A 110 -20.74 -0.10 -15.12
N THR A 111 -20.87 -1.00 -16.09
CA THR A 111 -22.17 -1.41 -16.62
C THR A 111 -22.22 -2.92 -16.74
N ALA A 112 -23.34 -3.53 -16.34
CA ALA A 112 -23.56 -4.95 -16.54
C ALA A 112 -24.27 -5.23 -17.86
N GLN A 113 -23.78 -6.24 -18.56
CA GLN A 113 -24.49 -6.88 -19.65
C GLN A 113 -25.37 -8.00 -19.09
N ARG A 114 -26.63 -8.02 -19.52
CA ARG A 114 -27.61 -8.99 -19.04
C ARG A 114 -27.78 -10.13 -20.03
N VAL A 115 -27.80 -11.35 -19.51
CA VAL A 115 -28.10 -12.58 -20.25
C VAL A 115 -29.26 -13.28 -19.54
N ALA A 116 -30.32 -13.60 -20.28
CA ALA A 116 -31.53 -14.22 -19.72
C ALA A 116 -32.11 -13.49 -18.49
N GLY A 117 -32.00 -12.15 -18.44
CA GLY A 117 -32.51 -11.33 -17.35
C GLY A 117 -31.58 -11.18 -16.13
N ARG A 118 -30.41 -11.83 -16.10
CA ARG A 118 -29.41 -11.74 -15.03
C ARG A 118 -28.20 -10.93 -15.50
N SER A 119 -27.65 -10.08 -14.64
CA SER A 119 -26.37 -9.40 -14.90
C SER A 119 -25.27 -10.45 -14.94
N SER A 120 -24.49 -10.57 -16.01
CA SER A 120 -23.46 -11.62 -16.16
C SER A 120 -22.06 -11.06 -16.38
N THR A 121 -21.87 -10.23 -17.40
CA THR A 121 -20.58 -9.62 -17.72
C THR A 121 -20.54 -8.15 -17.28
N ILE A 122 -19.37 -7.64 -16.94
CA ILE A 122 -19.14 -6.23 -16.63
C ILE A 122 -18.33 -5.55 -17.74
N SER A 123 -18.78 -4.37 -18.17
CA SER A 123 -18.03 -3.44 -19.01
C SER A 123 -17.54 -2.26 -18.18
N ILE A 124 -16.31 -1.81 -18.45
CA ILE A 124 -15.66 -0.73 -17.70
C ILE A 124 -15.56 0.49 -18.60
N ARG A 125 -16.28 1.57 -18.26
CA ARG A 125 -16.30 2.83 -19.03
C ARG A 125 -16.58 2.63 -20.53
N GLY A 126 -17.45 1.67 -20.85
CA GLY A 126 -17.83 1.33 -22.23
C GLY A 126 -16.87 0.36 -22.95
N LEU A 127 -15.78 -0.06 -22.32
CA LEU A 127 -14.93 -1.13 -22.83
C LEU A 127 -15.51 -2.49 -22.44
N ALA A 128 -15.56 -3.41 -23.41
CA ALA A 128 -16.02 -4.78 -23.20
C ALA A 128 -15.11 -5.55 -22.23
N GLY A 129 -15.65 -6.62 -21.63
CA GLY A 129 -14.95 -7.46 -20.66
C GLY A 129 -13.63 -8.05 -21.17
N ASP A 130 -13.49 -8.25 -22.49
CA ASP A 130 -12.27 -8.77 -23.13
C ASP A 130 -11.06 -7.84 -22.99
N TYR A 131 -11.30 -6.55 -22.70
CA TYR A 131 -10.27 -5.54 -22.45
C TYR A 131 -10.00 -5.32 -20.96
N SER A 132 -10.57 -6.16 -20.09
CA SER A 132 -10.36 -6.13 -18.65
C SER A 132 -9.65 -7.40 -18.18
N THR A 133 -8.97 -7.31 -17.05
CA THR A 133 -8.37 -8.46 -16.38
C THR A 133 -9.00 -8.61 -15.02
N THR A 134 -9.50 -9.80 -14.72
CA THR A 134 -10.08 -10.12 -13.43
C THR A 134 -9.14 -11.06 -12.69
N LEU A 135 -8.83 -10.71 -11.44
CA LEU A 135 -7.96 -11.50 -10.58
C LEU A 135 -8.74 -11.95 -9.36
N MET A 136 -8.59 -13.21 -8.98
CA MET A 136 -9.05 -13.74 -7.71
C MET A 136 -7.83 -14.12 -6.88
N ASN A 137 -7.66 -13.45 -5.73
CA ASN A 137 -6.51 -13.64 -4.85
C ASN A 137 -5.16 -13.53 -5.59
N GLY A 138 -5.07 -12.58 -6.54
CA GLY A 138 -3.87 -12.35 -7.35
C GLY A 138 -3.65 -13.30 -8.52
N ARG A 139 -4.59 -14.23 -8.81
CA ARG A 139 -4.54 -15.09 -10.01
C ARG A 139 -5.59 -14.68 -11.02
N GLU A 140 -5.18 -14.61 -12.29
CA GLU A 140 -6.11 -14.33 -13.40
C GLU A 140 -7.19 -15.41 -13.47
N GLN A 141 -8.44 -14.96 -13.60
CA GLN A 141 -9.58 -15.84 -13.77
C GLN A 141 -9.78 -16.18 -15.24
N VAL A 142 -10.04 -17.46 -15.51
CA VAL A 142 -10.32 -17.95 -16.86
C VAL A 142 -11.82 -17.82 -17.16
N SER A 143 -12.13 -17.47 -18.41
CA SER A 143 -13.50 -17.48 -18.92
C SER A 143 -13.94 -18.91 -19.25
N VAL A 144 -15.25 -19.16 -19.25
CA VAL A 144 -15.83 -20.40 -19.79
C VAL A 144 -16.12 -20.33 -21.30
N GLY A 145 -15.98 -19.15 -21.92
CA GLY A 145 -16.22 -18.92 -23.34
C GLY A 145 -14.96 -18.81 -24.20
N ASP A 146 -15.15 -18.53 -25.49
CA ASP A 146 -14.07 -18.25 -26.47
C ASP A 146 -13.60 -16.79 -26.41
N ASN A 147 -13.46 -16.25 -25.19
CA ASN A 147 -13.08 -14.86 -24.95
C ASN A 147 -12.34 -14.73 -23.60
N ARG A 148 -11.99 -13.50 -23.20
CA ARG A 148 -11.28 -13.24 -21.93
C ARG A 148 -12.22 -12.72 -20.83
N THR A 149 -13.50 -12.63 -21.12
CA THR A 149 -14.50 -12.04 -20.25
C THR A 149 -14.89 -13.02 -19.15
N VAL A 150 -14.86 -12.56 -17.90
CA VAL A 150 -15.35 -13.34 -16.76
C VAL A 150 -16.83 -13.10 -16.56
N GLU A 151 -17.58 -14.18 -16.33
CA GLU A 151 -18.98 -14.14 -15.93
C GLU A 151 -19.09 -14.01 -14.41
N PHE A 152 -19.50 -12.84 -13.95
CA PHE A 152 -19.61 -12.51 -12.53
C PHE A 152 -20.88 -13.09 -11.87
N ASP A 153 -21.83 -13.58 -12.65
CA ASP A 153 -23.07 -14.18 -12.13
C ASP A 153 -22.91 -15.61 -11.59
N GLN A 154 -21.73 -16.19 -11.79
CA GLN A 154 -21.34 -17.46 -11.19
C GLN A 154 -20.96 -17.32 -9.71
N PHE A 155 -20.75 -16.08 -9.24
CA PHE A 155 -20.38 -15.79 -7.85
C PHE A 155 -21.58 -15.22 -7.09
N PRO A 156 -22.04 -15.87 -6.02
CA PRO A 156 -23.11 -15.35 -5.18
C PRO A 156 -22.65 -14.09 -4.43
N SER A 157 -23.59 -13.18 -4.17
CA SER A 157 -23.38 -11.97 -3.36
C SER A 157 -23.51 -12.22 -1.87
#